data_AF-A0A814FWR3-F1
#
_entry.id   AF-A0A814FWR3-F1
#
_cell.length_a   1.000
_cell.length_b   1.000
_cell.length_c   1.000
_cell.angle_alpha   90.00
_cell.angle_beta   90.00
_cell.angle_gamma   90.00
#
_symmetry.space_group_name_H-M   'P 1'
#
loop_
_entity.id
_entity.type
_entity.pdbx_description
1 polymer ?
#
loop_
_entity_poly.entity_id
_entity_poly.type
_entity_poly.pdbx_seq_one_letter_code
_entity_poly.pdbx_strand_id
1 'polypeptide(L)'
;MIEHARWFPHCAYAKQLCGDDLYRKIEESKRLAQERTRTNESANYGNSNTQKLQIADESTLSRYVAARLDLPVSQRLLDKPFKLSIIKRCWEDQLRLKQDDFETDSDLLIACIILQKQIDCINGKKENIIVPSVRMQQISEQEQAETRTRLSSS
;
A
#
# COMPACT_ATOMS: atom_id res chain seq x y z
N MET A 1 10.85 12.71 -5.69
CA MET A 1 11.86 12.58 -4.61
C MET A 1 11.28 12.72 -3.19
N ILE A 2 10.31 13.61 -2.95
CA ILE A 2 9.67 13.79 -1.62
C ILE A 2 9.08 12.48 -1.09
N GLU A 3 8.25 11.78 -1.88
CA GLU A 3 7.73 10.47 -1.48
C GLU A 3 8.84 9.45 -1.24
N HIS A 4 9.84 9.38 -2.11
CA HIS A 4 10.98 8.49 -1.94
C HIS A 4 11.70 8.73 -0.60
N ALA A 5 11.95 10.00 -0.23
CA ALA A 5 12.55 10.36 1.07
C ALA A 5 11.60 10.08 2.25
N ARG A 6 10.27 10.18 2.05
CA ARG A 6 9.24 9.88 3.05
C ARG A 6 9.20 8.40 3.43
N TRP A 7 9.30 7.52 2.42
CA TRP A 7 9.24 6.07 2.54
C TRP A 7 10.62 5.44 2.84
N PHE A 8 11.71 6.06 2.39
CA PHE A 8 13.08 5.54 2.56
C PHE A 8 14.00 6.62 3.19
N PRO A 9 13.89 6.85 4.52
CA PRO A 9 14.60 7.93 5.22
C PRO A 9 16.13 7.77 5.25
N HIS A 10 16.65 6.58 4.94
CA HIS A 10 18.08 6.28 4.91
C HIS A 10 18.62 6.01 3.50
N CYS A 11 17.86 6.33 2.45
CA CYS A 11 18.32 6.16 1.07
C CYS A 11 19.47 7.13 0.74
N ALA A 12 20.69 6.61 0.57
CA ALA A 12 21.88 7.41 0.26
C ALA A 12 21.76 8.18 -1.06
N TYR A 13 21.14 7.56 -2.08
CA TYR A 13 20.91 8.19 -3.38
C TYR A 13 19.98 9.40 -3.29
N ALA A 14 18.86 9.26 -2.58
CA ALA A 14 17.90 10.34 -2.41
C ALA A 14 18.43 11.46 -1.49
N LYS A 15 19.26 11.11 -0.50
CA LYS A 15 19.96 12.06 0.38
C LYS A 15 20.99 12.90 -0.38
N GLN A 16 21.77 12.29 -1.26
CA GLN A 16 22.71 13.01 -2.12
C GLN A 16 22.02 13.94 -3.12
N LEU A 17 20.88 13.52 -3.69
CA LEU A 17 20.16 14.30 -4.70
C LEU A 17 19.35 15.47 -4.13
N CYS A 18 18.81 15.33 -2.91
CA CYS A 18 17.89 16.30 -2.33
C CYS A 18 18.42 17.06 -1.10
N GLY A 19 19.60 16.66 -0.61
CA GLY A 19 20.24 17.26 0.55
C GLY A 19 19.53 16.94 1.87
N ASP A 20 20.22 17.25 2.97
CA ASP A 20 19.75 16.99 4.34
C ASP A 20 18.52 17.84 4.71
N ASP A 21 18.35 19.01 4.08
CA ASP A 21 17.25 19.93 4.36
C ASP A 21 15.88 19.34 4.02
N LEU A 22 15.76 18.53 2.96
CA LEU A 22 14.50 17.87 2.62
C LEU A 22 14.10 16.83 3.68
N TYR A 23 15.07 16.05 4.14
CA TYR A 23 14.86 15.03 5.16
C TYR A 23 14.48 15.65 6.51
N ARG A 24 15.14 16.76 6.89
CA ARG A 24 14.80 17.51 8.09
C ARG A 24 13.36 18.03 8.04
N LYS A 25 12.92 18.60 6.91
CA LYS A 25 11.55 19.09 6.73
C LYS A 25 10.49 17.98 6.77
N ILE A 26 10.80 16.82 6.18
CA ILE A 26 9.91 15.65 6.21
C ILE A 26 9.76 15.13 7.65
N GLU A 27 10.85 15.05 8.40
CA GLU A 27 10.83 14.59 9.79
C GLU A 27 10.10 15.58 10.71
N GLU A 28 10.35 16.87 10.53
CA GLU A 28 9.66 17.93 11.27
C GLU A 28 8.16 17.92 10.97
N SER A 29 7.75 17.72 9.71
CA SER A 29 6.35 17.58 9.33
C SER A 29 5.68 16.35 9.97
N LYS A 30 6.39 15.20 10.05
CA LYS A 30 5.91 14.02 10.76
C LYS A 30 5.74 14.28 12.26
N ARG A 31 6.71 14.98 12.88
CA ARG A 31 6.64 15.35 14.31
C ARG A 31 5.48 16.29 14.59
N LEU A 32 5.29 17.32 13.76
CA LEU A 32 4.17 18.26 13.89
C LEU A 32 2.81 17.57 13.68
N ALA A 33 2.72 16.60 12.77
CA ALA A 33 1.50 15.80 12.59
C ALA A 33 1.20 14.94 13.84
N GLN A 34 2.22 14.29 14.41
CA GLN A 34 2.10 13.53 15.66
C GLN A 34 1.76 14.41 16.86
N GLU A 35 2.32 15.61 16.93
CA GLU A 35 2.07 16.57 18.00
C GLU A 35 0.66 17.15 17.90
N ARG A 36 0.17 17.45 16.69
CA ARG A 36 -1.25 17.77 16.45
C ARG A 36 -2.18 16.65 16.92
N THR A 37 -1.85 15.37 16.68
CA THR A 37 -2.70 14.28 17.20
C THR A 37 -2.70 14.18 18.73
N ARG A 38 -1.65 14.64 19.42
CA ARG A 38 -1.54 14.61 20.89
C ARG A 38 -2.17 15.82 21.58
N THR A 39 -2.12 17.00 20.99
CA THR A 39 -2.69 18.23 21.59
C THR A 39 -4.20 18.31 21.47
N ASN A 40 -4.80 17.53 20.57
CA ASN A 40 -6.24 17.54 20.30
C ASN A 40 -7.06 16.71 21.30
N GLU A 41 -6.41 16.00 22.23
CA GLU A 41 -7.12 15.20 23.26
C GLU A 41 -7.67 16.07 24.42
N SER A 42 -7.24 17.33 24.55
CA SER A 42 -7.53 18.15 25.74
C SER A 42 -8.34 19.43 25.50
N ALA A 43 -8.84 19.69 24.28
CA ALA A 43 -9.67 20.88 24.05
C ALA A 43 -10.78 20.67 22.99
N ASN A 44 -11.99 20.44 23.52
CA ASN A 44 -13.25 21.00 23.02
C ASN A 44 -13.97 20.32 21.82
N TYR A 45 -15.18 19.81 22.12
CA TYR A 45 -16.44 19.84 21.35
C TYR A 45 -16.45 19.40 19.87
N GLY A 46 -17.17 18.31 19.58
CA GLY A 46 -17.72 18.05 18.24
C GLY A 46 -17.61 16.62 17.75
N ASN A 47 -18.50 15.75 18.25
CA ASN A 47 -19.06 14.56 17.59
C ASN A 47 -18.37 14.13 16.27
N SER A 48 -17.30 13.35 16.37
CA SER A 48 -16.82 12.50 15.28
C SER A 48 -16.70 11.09 15.85
N ASN A 49 -17.71 10.28 15.59
CA ASN A 49 -17.71 8.85 15.91
C ASN A 49 -16.63 8.14 15.08
N THR A 50 -15.37 8.24 15.47
CA THR A 50 -14.36 7.22 15.18
C THR A 50 -14.48 6.10 16.21
N GLN A 51 -15.70 5.55 16.33
CA GLN A 51 -15.86 4.26 16.98
C GLN A 51 -15.26 3.22 16.03
N LYS A 52 -14.05 2.79 16.35
CA LYS A 52 -13.41 1.63 15.74
C LYS A 52 -14.45 0.50 15.63
N LEU A 53 -14.74 0.06 14.41
CA LEU A 53 -15.84 -0.88 14.16
C LEU A 53 -15.55 -2.21 14.87
N GLN A 54 -16.36 -2.56 15.87
CA GLN A 54 -16.30 -3.89 16.50
C GLN A 54 -16.93 -4.90 15.54
N ILE A 55 -16.09 -5.57 14.74
CA ILE A 55 -16.52 -6.64 13.84
C ILE A 55 -16.52 -7.94 14.64
N ALA A 56 -17.65 -8.25 15.28
CA ALA A 56 -17.80 -9.44 16.13
C ALA A 56 -18.04 -10.73 15.34
N ASP A 57 -18.63 -10.63 14.14
CA ASP A 57 -19.03 -11.78 13.33
C ASP A 57 -19.01 -11.48 11.81
N GLU A 58 -19.00 -12.55 11.00
CA GLU A 58 -18.91 -12.50 9.53
C GLU A 58 -20.16 -11.88 8.86
N SER A 59 -21.32 -11.98 9.50
CA SER A 59 -22.57 -11.38 8.98
C SER A 59 -22.55 -9.85 9.13
N THR A 60 -21.96 -9.37 10.23
CA THR A 60 -21.71 -7.96 10.50
C THR A 60 -20.68 -7.41 9.51
N LEU A 61 -19.60 -8.15 9.24
CA LEU A 61 -18.64 -7.79 8.18
C LEU A 61 -19.32 -7.68 6.82
N SER A 62 -20.11 -8.69 6.43
CA SER A 62 -20.81 -8.72 5.15
C SER A 62 -21.74 -7.51 4.97
N ARG A 63 -22.45 -7.13 6.04
CA ARG A 63 -23.33 -5.94 6.04
C ARG A 63 -22.53 -4.65 5.86
N TYR A 64 -21.40 -4.49 6.57
CA TYR A 64 -20.56 -3.31 6.44
C TYR A 64 -19.94 -3.18 5.06
N VAL A 65 -19.46 -4.30 4.50
CA VAL A 65 -18.92 -4.34 3.13
C VAL A 65 -20.00 -3.94 2.12
N ALA A 66 -21.21 -4.50 2.22
CA ALA A 66 -22.31 -4.12 1.34
C ALA A 66 -22.60 -2.61 1.37
N ALA A 67 -22.71 -2.04 2.57
CA ALA A 67 -22.94 -0.60 2.74
C ALA A 67 -21.82 0.27 2.11
N ARG A 68 -20.57 -0.22 2.08
CA ARG A 68 -19.42 0.48 1.49
C ARG A 68 -19.32 0.29 -0.02
N LEU A 69 -19.80 -0.83 -0.54
CA LEU A 69 -19.93 -1.04 -1.97
C LEU A 69 -20.91 -0.04 -2.59
N ASP A 70 -21.95 0.37 -1.86
CA ASP A 70 -22.93 1.36 -2.33
C ASP A 70 -22.39 2.81 -2.29
N LEU A 71 -21.20 3.05 -1.72
CA LEU A 71 -20.61 4.40 -1.70
C LEU A 71 -20.22 4.88 -3.10
N PRO A 72 -20.35 6.20 -3.39
CA PRO A 72 -19.98 6.75 -4.69
C PRO A 72 -18.54 6.45 -5.12
N VAL A 73 -17.60 6.38 -4.16
CA VAL A 73 -16.21 6.03 -4.44
C VAL A 73 -16.07 4.60 -4.98
N SER A 74 -16.78 3.64 -4.38
CA SER A 74 -16.79 2.23 -4.82
C SER A 74 -17.44 2.09 -6.18
N GLN A 75 -18.55 2.79 -6.41
CA GLN A 75 -19.27 2.78 -7.68
C GLN A 75 -18.42 3.35 -8.82
N ARG A 76 -17.72 4.48 -8.60
CA ARG A 76 -16.77 5.04 -9.59
C ARG A 76 -15.62 4.10 -9.95
N LEU A 77 -15.26 3.17 -9.06
CA LEU A 77 -14.21 2.19 -9.34
C LEU A 77 -14.72 1.00 -10.17
N LEU A 78 -16.04 0.77 -10.25
CA LEU A 78 -16.62 -0.20 -11.17
C LEU A 78 -16.57 0.26 -12.62
N ASP A 79 -16.55 1.58 -12.86
CA ASP A 79 -16.36 2.16 -14.20
C ASP A 79 -14.90 2.05 -14.70
N LYS A 80 -13.98 1.69 -13.81
CA LYS A 80 -12.56 1.42 -14.07
C LYS A 80 -12.36 -0.09 -14.31
N PRO A 81 -11.16 -0.58 -14.73
CA PRO A 81 -10.97 -2.01 -15.03
C PRO A 81 -10.94 -2.93 -13.79
N PHE A 82 -11.61 -2.57 -12.69
CA PHE A 82 -11.67 -3.39 -11.49
C PHE A 82 -12.92 -4.23 -11.45
N LYS A 83 -12.76 -5.53 -11.21
CA LYS A 83 -13.91 -6.42 -10.93
C LYS A 83 -14.49 -6.08 -9.56
N LEU A 84 -15.81 -6.20 -9.40
CA LEU A 84 -16.49 -6.05 -8.11
C LEU A 84 -15.87 -6.91 -7.00
N SER A 85 -15.40 -8.11 -7.35
CA SER A 85 -14.72 -9.02 -6.41
C SER A 85 -13.45 -8.41 -5.79
N ILE A 86 -12.73 -7.56 -6.53
CA ILE A 86 -11.51 -6.89 -6.06
C ILE A 86 -11.89 -5.80 -5.06
N ILE A 87 -12.84 -4.94 -5.42
CA ILE A 87 -13.30 -3.83 -4.59
C ILE A 87 -13.91 -4.38 -3.28
N LYS A 88 -14.75 -5.41 -3.39
CA LYS A 88 -15.31 -6.13 -2.24
C LYS A 88 -14.19 -6.66 -1.34
N ARG A 89 -13.18 -7.30 -1.92
CA ARG A 89 -12.07 -7.86 -1.16
C ARG A 89 -11.24 -6.78 -0.46
N CYS A 90 -11.00 -5.65 -1.10
CA CYS A 90 -10.33 -4.51 -0.48
C CYS A 90 -11.09 -4.00 0.75
N TRP A 91 -12.42 -3.91 0.69
CA TRP A 91 -13.23 -3.53 1.85
C TRP A 91 -13.21 -4.59 2.96
N GLU A 92 -13.29 -5.88 2.61
CA GLU A 92 -13.14 -6.96 3.58
C GLU A 92 -11.78 -6.90 4.30
N ASP A 93 -10.69 -6.76 3.55
CA ASP A 93 -9.34 -6.73 4.11
C ASP A 93 -9.12 -5.47 4.95
N GLN A 94 -9.61 -4.31 4.49
CA GLN A 94 -9.52 -3.05 5.25
C GLN A 94 -10.25 -3.15 6.59
N LEU A 95 -11.50 -3.64 6.58
CA LEU A 95 -12.30 -3.80 7.78
C LEU A 95 -11.71 -4.86 8.73
N ARG A 96 -11.16 -5.97 8.21
CA ARG A 96 -10.53 -7.01 9.04
C ARG A 96 -9.22 -6.55 9.69
N LEU A 97 -8.37 -5.83 8.93
CA LEU A 97 -7.02 -5.48 9.37
C LEU A 97 -6.97 -4.16 10.16
N LYS A 98 -7.81 -3.19 9.78
CA LYS A 98 -7.80 -1.84 10.36
C LYS A 98 -9.02 -1.54 11.22
N GLN A 99 -10.12 -2.28 11.05
CA GLN A 99 -11.40 -2.03 11.72
C GLN A 99 -11.91 -0.60 11.49
N ASP A 100 -11.61 -0.06 10.30
CA ASP A 100 -11.91 1.31 9.91
C ASP A 100 -12.04 1.40 8.38
N ASP A 101 -12.47 2.56 7.88
CA ASP A 101 -12.62 2.82 6.45
C ASP A 101 -11.29 3.25 5.81
N PHE A 102 -11.27 3.40 4.48
CA PHE A 102 -10.15 4.06 3.80
C PHE A 102 -10.21 5.57 4.09
N GLU A 103 -9.07 6.16 4.41
CA GLU A 103 -8.97 7.59 4.73
C GLU A 103 -9.31 8.46 3.52
N THR A 104 -8.93 8.02 2.31
CA THR A 104 -9.24 8.72 1.07
C THR A 104 -9.63 7.77 -0.07
N ASP A 105 -10.30 8.32 -1.09
CA ASP A 105 -10.58 7.64 -2.36
C ASP A 105 -9.31 7.07 -3.03
N SER A 106 -8.19 7.79 -2.88
CA SER A 106 -6.90 7.38 -3.43
C SER A 106 -6.37 6.13 -2.74
N ASP A 107 -6.59 5.98 -1.42
CA ASP A 107 -6.13 4.80 -0.68
C ASP A 107 -6.89 3.55 -1.11
N LEU A 108 -8.20 3.65 -1.30
CA LEU A 108 -9.00 2.55 -1.87
C LEU A 108 -8.55 2.22 -3.29
N LEU A 109 -8.30 3.22 -4.14
CA LEU A 109 -7.81 2.99 -5.50
C LEU A 109 -6.46 2.27 -5.51
N ILE A 110 -5.51 2.70 -4.67
CA ILE A 110 -4.20 2.09 -4.54
C ILE A 110 -4.33 0.64 -4.05
N ALA A 111 -5.19 0.39 -3.05
CA ALA A 111 -5.47 -0.94 -2.56
C ALA A 111 -5.99 -1.87 -3.68
N CYS A 112 -6.94 -1.39 -4.49
CA CYS A 112 -7.47 -2.12 -5.64
C CYS A 112 -6.39 -2.43 -6.68
N ILE A 113 -5.51 -1.47 -7.01
CA ILE A 113 -4.39 -1.67 -7.96
C ILE A 113 -3.41 -2.73 -7.44
N ILE A 114 -3.04 -2.64 -6.16
CA ILE A 114 -2.11 -3.59 -5.54
C ILE A 114 -2.72 -4.99 -5.56
N LEU A 115 -3.97 -5.14 -5.12
CA LEU A 115 -4.64 -6.43 -5.07
C LEU A 115 -4.79 -7.04 -6.46
N GLN A 116 -5.18 -6.25 -7.47
CA GLN A 116 -5.26 -6.71 -8.85
C GLN A 116 -3.90 -7.21 -9.35
N LYS A 117 -2.82 -6.45 -9.14
CA LYS A 117 -1.46 -6.87 -9.51
C LYS A 117 -1.01 -8.13 -8.77
N GLN A 118 -1.37 -8.29 -7.50
CA GLN A 118 -1.05 -9.52 -6.75
C GLN A 118 -1.77 -10.73 -7.33
N ILE A 119 -3.03 -10.59 -7.74
CA ILE A 119 -3.76 -11.67 -8.40
C ILE A 119 -3.14 -12.00 -9.76
N ASP A 120 -2.77 -10.97 -10.53
CA ASP A 120 -2.21 -11.17 -11.87
C ASP A 120 -0.79 -11.79 -11.83
N CYS A 121 0.06 -11.34 -10.90
CA CYS A 121 1.46 -11.78 -10.84
C CYS A 121 1.67 -12.99 -9.94
N ILE A 122 0.97 -13.08 -8.81
CA ILE A 122 1.20 -14.11 -7.79
C ILE A 122 0.07 -15.14 -7.85
N ASN A 123 -1.18 -14.70 -8.03
CA ASN A 123 -2.38 -15.54 -8.01
C ASN A 123 -2.47 -16.44 -6.76
N GLY A 124 -2.00 -15.94 -5.61
CA GLY A 124 -1.96 -16.69 -4.35
C GLY A 124 -0.96 -17.84 -4.29
N LYS A 125 -0.12 -18.03 -5.32
CA LYS A 125 0.86 -19.10 -5.42
C LYS A 125 2.22 -18.65 -4.90
N LYS A 126 2.77 -19.35 -3.91
CA LYS A 126 4.04 -19.00 -3.27
C LYS A 126 5.20 -19.05 -4.28
N GLU A 127 5.15 -19.98 -5.21
CA GLU A 127 6.13 -20.16 -6.28
C GLU A 127 6.24 -18.96 -7.22
N ASN A 128 5.19 -18.13 -7.30
CA ASN A 128 5.17 -16.93 -8.14
C ASN A 128 5.71 -15.68 -7.43
N ILE A 129 6.05 -15.79 -6.14
CA ILE A 129 6.61 -14.66 -5.39
C ILE A 129 8.05 -14.45 -5.85
N ILE A 130 8.27 -13.36 -6.59
CA ILE A 130 9.62 -12.96 -7.02
C ILE A 130 10.34 -12.34 -5.83
N VAL A 131 11.32 -13.08 -5.29
CA VAL A 131 12.25 -12.55 -4.30
C VAL A 131 13.41 -11.86 -5.05
N PRO A 132 13.58 -10.53 -4.94
CA PRO A 132 14.55 -9.80 -5.76
C PRO A 132 15.97 -10.32 -5.62
N SER A 133 16.42 -10.69 -4.42
CA SER A 133 17.78 -11.22 -4.21
C SER A 133 18.04 -12.50 -5.00
N VAL A 134 17.10 -13.44 -4.96
CA VAL A 134 17.19 -14.71 -5.70
C VAL A 134 17.14 -14.45 -7.20
N ARG A 135 16.22 -13.58 -7.65
CA ARG A 135 16.07 -13.28 -9.07
C ARG A 135 17.31 -12.58 -9.65
N MET A 136 17.89 -11.65 -8.92
CA MET A 136 19.10 -10.93 -9.32
C MET A 136 20.31 -11.87 -9.40
N GLN A 137 20.44 -12.83 -8.48
CA GLN A 137 21.49 -13.86 -8.54
C GLN A 137 21.35 -14.71 -9.79
N GLN A 138 20.15 -15.22 -10.08
CA GLN A 138 19.89 -16.02 -11.28
C GLN A 138 20.21 -15.26 -12.58
N ILE A 139 19.87 -13.98 -12.66
CA ILE A 139 20.19 -13.13 -13.82
C ILE A 139 21.71 -13.02 -13.97
N SER A 140 22.43 -12.74 -12.88
CA SER A 140 23.89 -12.64 -12.92
C SER A 140 24.58 -13.95 -13.32
N GLU A 141 24.04 -15.10 -12.90
CA GLU A 141 24.54 -16.42 -13.27
C GLU A 141 24.25 -16.75 -14.75
N GLN A 142 23.08 -16.38 -15.26
CA GLN A 142 22.73 -16.52 -16.68
C GLN A 142 23.65 -15.68 -17.57
N GLU A 143 23.92 -14.42 -17.22
CA GLU A 143 24.81 -13.53 -17.96
C GLU A 143 26.25 -14.09 -18.01
N GLN A 144 26.74 -14.65 -16.90
CA GLN A 144 28.06 -15.29 -16.86
C GLN A 144 28.12 -16.57 -17.69
N ALA A 145 27.08 -17.40 -17.65
CA ALA A 145 27.00 -18.63 -18.44
C ALA A 145 26.94 -18.34 -19.94
N GLU A 146 26.13 -17.37 -20.37
CA GLU A 146 26.03 -16.94 -21.77
C GLU A 146 27.36 -16.38 -22.28
N THR A 147 28.05 -15.58 -21.47
CA THR A 147 29.37 -15.02 -21.81
C THR A 147 30.41 -16.13 -22.00
N ARG A 148 30.39 -17.15 -21.13
CA ARG A 148 31.32 -18.28 -21.19
C ARG A 148 31.09 -19.18 -22.41
N THR A 149 29.84 -19.34 -22.83
CA THR A 149 29.47 -20.17 -23.99
C THR A 149 29.83 -19.49 -25.32
N ARG A 150 29.74 -18.15 -25.38
CA ARG A 150 30.19 -17.37 -26.55
C ARG A 150 31.72 -17.41 -26.74
N LEU A 151 32.48 -17.35 -25.64
CA LEU A 151 33.95 -17.44 -25.69
C LEU A 151 34.47 -18.85 -25.99
N SER A 152 33.72 -19.92 -25.71
CA SER A 152 34.10 -21.30 -26.07
C SER A 152 33.73 -21.70 -27.49
N SER A 153 32.98 -20.84 -28.21
CA SER A 153 32.49 -21.10 -29.58
C SER A 153 33.20 -20.24 -30.65
N SER A 154 34.22 -19.47 -30.25
CA SER A 154 35.11 -18.67 -31.12
C SER A 154 36.52 -19.25 -31.09
#